data_AF-A0A8J2X6W8-F1
#
_entry.id   AF-A0A8J2X6W8-F1
#
_cell.length_a   1.000
_cell.length_b   1.000
_cell.length_c   1.000
_cell.angle_alpha   90.00
_cell.angle_beta   90.00
_cell.angle_gamma   90.00
#
_symmetry.space_group_name_H-M   'P 1'
#
loop_
_entity.id
_entity.type
_entity.pdbx_description
1 polymer ?
#
loop_
_entity_poly.entity_id
_entity_poly.type
_entity_poly.pdbx_seq_one_letter_code
_entity_poly.pdbx_strand_id
1 'polypeptide(L)'
;MDLENFIKDFNALKRRTLEISVENRKLVSEESKFMAPSQKPRVYRLNENEENRQDESKENPTVDEVELRRSKLMNYTIQQYQDWADKQHDKNTKKEGGDMSHLAKYTYEKELKYLKDSSMSKKQSNKVEKSPITGKLAVRDNSELLHRLARNMDKSAKERYNSRKKKMEKADVHGVKDAFINEKNKQFNEKLDRQLAREESD
;
A
#
# COMPACT_ATOMS: atom_id res chain seq x y z
N MET A 1 20.24 -4.46 42.26
CA MET A 1 19.03 -4.38 41.42
C MET A 1 17.85 -4.33 42.37
N ASP A 2 17.27 -3.15 42.59
CA ASP A 2 16.24 -2.96 43.62
C ASP A 2 14.85 -3.35 43.09
N LEU A 3 14.45 -4.58 43.41
CA LEU A 3 13.14 -5.15 43.09
C LEU A 3 11.98 -4.31 43.64
N GLU A 4 12.18 -3.62 44.77
CA GLU A 4 11.17 -2.75 45.38
C GLU A 4 10.84 -1.52 44.54
N ASN A 5 11.82 -0.97 43.83
CA ASN A 5 11.61 0.18 42.95
C ASN A 5 10.79 -0.21 41.72
N PHE A 6 11.05 -1.39 41.14
CA PHE A 6 10.23 -1.92 40.04
C PHE A 6 8.78 -2.17 40.43
N ILE A 7 8.52 -2.66 41.65
CA ILE A 7 7.16 -2.88 42.15
C ILE A 7 6.43 -1.55 42.33
N LYS A 8 7.12 -0.51 42.83
CA LYS A 8 6.56 0.84 42.96
C LYS A 8 6.22 1.43 41.59
N ASP A 9 7.11 1.34 40.61
CA ASP A 9 6.90 1.86 39.26
C ASP A 9 5.76 1.12 38.54
N PHE A 10 5.67 -0.20 38.71
CA PHE A 10 4.60 -1.00 38.14
C PHE A 10 3.23 -0.64 38.73
N ASN A 11 3.15 -0.40 40.03
CA ASN A 11 1.92 0.03 40.69
C ASN A 11 1.53 1.46 40.31
N ALA A 12 2.51 2.36 40.13
CA ALA A 12 2.27 3.70 39.60
C ALA A 12 1.73 3.66 38.16
N LEU A 13 2.28 2.77 37.33
CA LEU A 13 1.83 2.59 35.94
C LEU A 13 0.40 2.03 35.88
N LYS A 14 0.07 1.05 36.72
CA LYS A 14 -1.31 0.53 36.85
C LYS A 14 -2.31 1.64 37.20
N ARG A 15 -1.96 2.51 38.15
CA ARG A 15 -2.80 3.65 38.52
C ARG A 15 -3.02 4.60 37.35
N ARG A 16 -1.95 4.95 36.62
CA ARG A 16 -2.05 5.78 35.40
C ARG A 16 -2.92 5.15 34.32
N THR A 17 -2.80 3.84 34.08
CA THR A 17 -3.65 3.17 33.08
C THR A 17 -5.13 3.20 33.44
N LEU A 18 -5.45 3.08 34.73
CA LEU A 18 -6.83 3.15 35.22
C LEU A 18 -7.37 4.58 35.11
N GLU A 19 -6.55 5.57 35.47
CA GLU A 19 -6.87 7.00 35.35
C GLU A 19 -7.17 7.40 33.90
N ILE A 20 -6.30 7.01 32.95
CA ILE A 20 -6.51 7.23 31.51
C ILE A 20 -7.79 6.54 31.02
N SER A 21 -8.07 5.32 31.48
CA SER A 21 -9.30 4.63 31.11
C SER A 21 -10.56 5.34 31.62
N VAL A 22 -10.51 5.93 32.81
CA VAL A 22 -11.62 6.71 33.38
C VAL A 22 -11.78 8.04 32.64
N GLU A 23 -10.68 8.72 32.34
CA GLU A 23 -10.66 9.97 31.58
C GLU A 23 -11.23 9.77 30.17
N ASN A 24 -10.80 8.74 29.45
CA ASN A 24 -11.34 8.40 28.13
C ASN A 24 -12.84 8.11 28.18
N ARG A 25 -13.31 7.39 29.21
CA ARG A 25 -14.75 7.13 29.40
C ARG A 25 -15.53 8.41 29.66
N LYS A 26 -14.95 9.36 30.40
CA LYS A 26 -15.55 10.66 30.68
C LYS A 26 -15.65 11.49 29.41
N LEU A 27 -14.60 11.57 28.61
CA LEU A 27 -14.59 12.30 27.33
C LEU A 27 -15.64 11.77 26.36
N VAL A 28 -15.78 10.44 26.22
CA VAL A 28 -16.84 9.83 25.39
C VAL A 28 -18.24 10.17 25.91
N SER A 29 -18.42 10.22 27.24
CA SER A 29 -19.71 10.60 27.85
C SER A 29 -20.03 12.09 27.68
N GLU A 30 -19.02 12.96 27.63
CA GLU A 30 -19.18 14.38 27.37
C GLU A 30 -19.48 14.62 25.89
N GLU A 31 -18.73 14.00 24.98
CA GLU A 31 -18.96 14.07 23.53
C GLU A 31 -20.37 13.61 23.16
N SER A 32 -20.84 12.49 23.72
CA SER A 32 -22.22 12.01 23.48
C SER A 32 -23.29 12.98 24.00
N LYS A 33 -23.05 13.67 25.13
CA LYS A 33 -23.95 14.72 25.64
C LYS A 33 -23.92 15.99 24.79
N PHE A 34 -22.79 16.34 24.18
CA PHE A 34 -22.67 17.48 23.25
C PHE A 34 -23.28 17.19 21.87
N MET A 35 -23.26 15.93 21.43
CA MET A 35 -23.86 15.50 20.16
C MET A 35 -25.38 15.27 20.24
N ALA A 36 -25.92 14.98 21.44
CA ALA A 36 -27.35 14.73 21.64
C ALA A 36 -28.28 15.95 21.32
N PRO A 37 -27.96 17.21 21.67
CA PRO A 37 -28.81 18.35 21.35
C PRO A 37 -28.50 19.03 20.00
N SER A 38 -27.37 18.71 19.35
CA SER A 38 -26.90 19.40 18.12
C SER A 38 -27.23 18.68 16.81
N GLN A 39 -27.73 17.45 16.84
CA GLN A 39 -28.18 16.73 15.63
C GLN A 39 -29.71 16.77 15.46
N LYS A 40 -30.23 17.87 14.89
CA LYS A 40 -31.39 17.71 14.00
C LYS A 40 -30.88 17.03 12.72
N PRO A 41 -31.62 16.07 12.13
CA PRO A 41 -31.17 15.42 10.90
C PRO A 41 -31.04 16.47 9.79
N ARG A 42 -29.86 16.53 9.17
CA ARG A 42 -29.59 17.35 7.99
C ARG A 42 -30.40 16.78 6.82
N VAL A 43 -31.63 17.26 6.65
CA VAL A 43 -32.48 16.93 5.51
C VAL A 43 -31.78 17.41 4.24
N TYR A 44 -31.45 16.47 3.36
CA TYR A 44 -30.95 16.76 2.02
C TYR A 44 -32.03 17.55 1.26
N ARG A 45 -31.70 18.77 0.85
CA ARG A 45 -32.41 19.45 -0.23
C ARG A 45 -31.90 18.82 -1.52
N LEU A 46 -32.76 18.02 -2.15
CA LEU A 46 -32.53 17.46 -3.48
C LEU A 46 -32.67 18.62 -4.48
N ASN A 47 -31.59 18.99 -5.16
CA ASN A 47 -31.67 19.88 -6.31
C ASN A 47 -32.14 19.03 -7.50
N GLU A 48 -33.40 19.18 -7.90
CA GLU A 48 -34.05 18.44 -9.00
C GLU A 48 -33.68 18.94 -10.41
N ASN A 49 -32.55 19.62 -10.58
CA ASN A 49 -32.18 20.22 -11.86
C ASN A 49 -30.85 19.66 -12.38
N GLU A 50 -30.79 18.38 -12.73
CA GLU A 50 -29.87 17.87 -13.78
C GLU A 50 -30.50 16.66 -14.49
N GLU A 51 -31.70 16.82 -15.04
CA GLU A 51 -32.13 16.04 -16.20
C GLU A 51 -31.50 16.65 -17.45
N ASN A 52 -30.51 15.92 -18.02
CA ASN A 52 -30.08 15.90 -19.43
C ASN A 52 -28.55 15.89 -19.60
N ARG A 53 -27.94 14.74 -19.33
CA ARG A 53 -26.83 14.23 -20.15
C ARG A 53 -27.01 12.73 -20.34
N GLN A 54 -27.65 12.37 -21.44
CA GLN A 54 -27.56 11.03 -22.02
C GLN A 54 -26.09 10.78 -22.39
N ASP A 55 -25.46 9.81 -21.73
CA ASP A 55 -24.39 9.03 -22.32
C ASP A 55 -24.64 7.56 -21.97
N GLU A 56 -25.22 6.85 -22.94
CA GLU A 56 -25.44 5.43 -22.94
C GLU A 56 -24.09 4.71 -23.05
N SER A 57 -23.60 4.11 -21.96
CA SER A 57 -22.81 2.86 -21.94
C SER A 57 -22.10 2.67 -20.62
N LYS A 58 -22.83 2.19 -19.62
CA LYS A 58 -22.32 1.26 -18.59
C LYS A 58 -23.54 0.68 -17.90
N GLU A 59 -23.56 -0.64 -17.85
CA GLU A 59 -24.56 -1.45 -17.16
C GLU A 59 -24.99 -0.77 -15.86
N ASN A 60 -26.27 -0.43 -15.77
CA ASN A 60 -26.86 0.06 -14.55
C ASN A 60 -26.61 -0.99 -13.46
N PRO A 61 -25.86 -0.70 -12.39
CA PRO A 61 -25.77 -1.63 -11.28
C PRO A 61 -27.19 -1.85 -10.78
N THR A 62 -27.60 -3.10 -10.64
CA THR A 62 -28.92 -3.42 -10.09
C THR A 62 -29.07 -2.74 -8.73
N VAL A 63 -30.30 -2.34 -8.37
CA VAL A 63 -30.60 -1.65 -7.10
C VAL A 63 -30.00 -2.41 -5.90
N ASP A 64 -29.97 -3.74 -5.99
CA ASP A 64 -29.33 -4.65 -5.04
C ASP A 64 -27.81 -4.40 -4.88
N GLU A 65 -27.06 -4.09 -5.94
CA GLU A 65 -25.62 -3.86 -5.84
C GLU A 65 -25.30 -2.51 -5.18
N VAL A 66 -26.15 -1.51 -5.40
CA VAL A 66 -26.05 -0.19 -4.76
C VAL A 66 -26.37 -0.28 -3.26
N GLU A 67 -27.43 -1.02 -2.90
CA GLU A 67 -27.78 -1.29 -1.50
C GLU A 67 -26.75 -2.19 -0.81
N LEU A 68 -26.19 -3.19 -1.50
CA LEU A 68 -25.12 -4.03 -0.99
C LEU A 68 -23.84 -3.22 -0.76
N ARG A 69 -23.51 -2.27 -1.64
CA ARG A 69 -22.39 -1.34 -1.43
C ARG A 69 -22.65 -0.40 -0.27
N ARG A 70 -23.87 0.11 -0.11
CA ARG A 70 -24.27 1.03 0.96
C ARG A 70 -24.30 0.33 2.33
N SER A 71 -24.81 -0.89 2.41
CA SER A 71 -24.81 -1.71 3.62
C SER A 71 -23.39 -2.16 3.99
N LYS A 72 -22.54 -2.47 3.00
CA LYS A 72 -21.12 -2.78 3.22
C LYS A 72 -20.31 -1.55 3.65
N LEU A 73 -20.69 -0.35 3.23
CA LEU A 73 -20.06 0.90 3.65
C LEU A 73 -20.24 1.18 5.16
N MET A 74 -21.39 0.76 5.71
CA MET A 74 -21.75 1.00 7.12
C MET A 74 -21.36 -0.18 8.04
N ASN A 75 -21.08 -1.37 7.48
CA ASN A 75 -20.84 -2.61 8.24
C ASN A 75 -19.48 -3.25 7.91
N TYR A 76 -18.39 -2.48 7.97
CA TYR A 76 -17.06 -3.07 7.87
C TYR A 76 -16.70 -3.82 9.16
N THR A 77 -16.26 -5.07 9.02
CA THR A 77 -15.62 -5.76 10.15
C THR A 77 -14.24 -5.17 10.41
N ILE A 78 -13.72 -5.30 11.63
CA ILE A 78 -12.37 -4.81 12.00
C ILE A 78 -11.30 -5.38 11.06
N GLN A 79 -11.45 -6.63 10.61
CA GLN A 79 -10.56 -7.26 9.63
C GLN A 79 -10.65 -6.59 8.24
N GLN A 80 -11.87 -6.28 7.78
CA GLN A 80 -12.04 -5.57 6.50
C GLN A 80 -11.48 -4.15 6.55
N TYR A 81 -11.53 -3.48 7.71
CA TYR A 81 -10.90 -2.19 7.92
C TYR A 81 -9.37 -2.29 7.86
N GLN A 82 -8.78 -3.31 8.48
CA GLN A 82 -7.34 -3.58 8.38
C GLN A 82 -6.93 -3.85 6.94
N ASP A 83 -7.65 -4.73 6.23
CA ASP A 83 -7.40 -5.02 4.81
C ASP A 83 -7.55 -3.77 3.92
N TRP A 84 -8.51 -2.89 4.24
CA TRP A 84 -8.69 -1.62 3.54
C TRP A 84 -7.54 -0.66 3.84
N ALA A 85 -7.12 -0.53 5.10
CA ALA A 85 -6.02 0.33 5.51
C ALA A 85 -4.70 -0.10 4.86
N ASP A 86 -4.42 -1.40 4.80
CA ASP A 86 -3.26 -1.97 4.10
C ASP A 86 -3.31 -1.64 2.60
N LYS A 87 -4.48 -1.76 1.98
CA LYS A 87 -4.70 -1.36 0.57
C LYS A 87 -4.51 0.14 0.35
N GLN A 88 -4.87 1.00 1.31
CA GLN A 88 -4.63 2.44 1.21
C GLN A 88 -3.14 2.78 1.36
N HIS A 89 -2.44 2.09 2.25
CA HIS A 89 -0.99 2.26 2.43
C HIS A 89 -0.22 1.84 1.17
N ASP A 90 -0.65 0.78 0.50
CA ASP A 90 -0.12 0.33 -0.80
C ASP A 90 -0.44 1.27 -1.97
N LYS A 91 -1.50 2.08 -1.87
CA LYS A 91 -1.85 3.09 -2.89
C LYS A 91 -1.07 4.38 -2.69
N ASN A 92 -0.91 4.84 -1.45
CA ASN A 92 -0.17 6.06 -1.15
C ASN A 92 1.34 5.92 -1.41
N THR A 93 1.92 4.74 -1.22
CA THR A 93 3.33 4.46 -1.57
C THR A 93 3.58 4.41 -3.09
N LYS A 94 2.53 4.27 -3.90
CA LYS A 94 2.60 4.25 -5.37
C LYS A 94 2.29 5.60 -6.01
N LYS A 95 2.00 6.66 -5.23
CA LYS A 95 1.86 8.01 -5.80
C LYS A 95 3.22 8.43 -6.37
N GLU A 96 3.18 8.65 -7.67
CA GLU A 96 4.32 8.80 -8.58
C GLU A 96 5.03 10.13 -8.30
N GLY A 97 6.31 10.06 -7.87
CA GLY A 97 7.16 11.24 -7.62
C GLY A 97 7.85 11.32 -6.25
N GLY A 98 7.67 10.31 -5.39
CA GLY A 98 8.30 10.29 -4.05
C GLY A 98 9.81 10.03 -4.07
N ASP A 99 10.47 10.47 -3.00
CA ASP A 99 11.89 10.29 -2.71
C ASP A 99 12.40 8.86 -3.00
N MET A 100 13.53 8.77 -3.71
CA MET A 100 14.20 7.51 -4.07
C MET A 100 14.56 6.67 -2.84
N SER A 101 14.79 7.31 -1.68
CA SER A 101 15.07 6.60 -0.43
C SER A 101 13.88 5.74 0.03
N HIS A 102 12.65 6.24 -0.11
CA HIS A 102 11.44 5.52 0.23
C HIS A 102 11.18 4.37 -0.72
N LEU A 103 11.45 4.55 -2.02
CA LEU A 103 11.36 3.47 -3.00
C LEU A 103 12.36 2.35 -2.69
N ALA A 104 13.61 2.70 -2.36
CA ALA A 104 14.63 1.73 -1.97
C ALA A 104 14.18 0.93 -0.73
N LYS A 105 13.70 1.63 0.31
CA LYS A 105 13.16 0.98 1.53
C LYS A 105 12.01 0.03 1.21
N TYR A 106 11.04 0.48 0.42
CA TYR A 106 9.90 -0.34 0.02
C TYR A 106 10.33 -1.60 -0.76
N THR A 107 11.25 -1.45 -1.72
CA THR A 107 11.77 -2.59 -2.47
C THR A 107 12.51 -3.58 -1.58
N TYR A 108 13.28 -3.09 -0.61
CA TYR A 108 13.97 -3.93 0.37
C TYR A 108 12.98 -4.71 1.26
N GLU A 109 11.99 -4.03 1.84
CA GLU A 109 10.97 -4.69 2.67
C GLU A 109 10.15 -5.72 1.89
N LYS A 110 9.88 -5.45 0.61
CA LYS A 110 9.23 -6.41 -0.29
C LYS A 110 10.08 -7.67 -0.49
N GLU A 111 11.37 -7.53 -0.76
CA GLU A 111 12.29 -8.67 -0.92
C GLU A 111 12.44 -9.47 0.39
N LEU A 112 12.45 -8.80 1.56
CA LEU A 112 12.47 -9.47 2.87
C LEU A 112 11.25 -10.37 3.10
N LYS A 113 10.05 -9.95 2.67
CA LYS A 113 8.84 -10.77 2.77
C LYS A 113 8.99 -12.07 1.97
N TYR A 114 9.48 -11.99 0.74
CA TYR A 114 9.74 -13.17 -0.09
C TYR A 114 10.80 -14.11 0.51
N LEU A 115 11.80 -13.56 1.19
CA LEU A 115 12.83 -14.35 1.89
C LEU A 115 12.27 -15.05 3.13
N LYS A 116 11.36 -14.41 3.87
CA LYS A 116 10.76 -14.95 5.10
C LYS A 116 9.87 -16.17 4.83
N ASP A 117 9.18 -16.18 3.69
CA ASP A 117 8.33 -17.31 3.28
C ASP A 117 9.16 -18.53 2.85
N SER A 118 10.45 -18.35 2.55
CA SER A 118 11.38 -19.44 2.34
C SER A 118 11.88 -19.95 3.70
N SER A 119 11.38 -21.10 4.15
CA SER A 119 11.81 -21.70 5.42
C SER A 119 13.32 -21.97 5.41
N MET A 120 14.07 -21.04 6.00
CA MET A 120 15.52 -21.14 6.16
C MET A 120 15.83 -22.18 7.23
N SER A 121 16.04 -23.41 6.80
CA SER A 121 16.52 -24.49 7.66
C SER A 121 17.99 -24.24 8.04
N LYS A 122 18.21 -24.20 9.35
CA LYS A 122 19.46 -24.34 10.11
C LYS A 122 20.45 -23.17 10.09
N LYS A 123 20.77 -22.74 11.32
CA LYS A 123 21.90 -21.88 11.70
C LYS A 123 23.22 -22.55 11.28
N GLN A 124 23.70 -22.27 10.07
CA GLN A 124 25.11 -22.47 9.74
C GLN A 124 25.83 -21.16 10.03
N SER A 125 26.85 -21.19 10.88
CA SER A 125 27.71 -20.03 11.10
C SER A 125 28.65 -19.91 9.90
N ASN A 126 28.50 -18.84 9.13
CA ASN A 126 29.41 -18.53 8.04
C ASN A 126 30.77 -18.21 8.65
N LYS A 127 31.82 -18.91 8.21
CA LYS A 127 33.19 -18.64 8.65
C LYS A 127 33.77 -17.56 7.76
N VAL A 128 34.25 -16.51 8.41
CA VAL A 128 34.92 -15.38 7.77
C VAL A 128 36.41 -15.49 8.06
N GLU A 129 37.21 -15.72 7.03
CA GLU A 129 38.67 -15.82 7.13
C GLU A 129 39.29 -14.58 6.48
N LYS A 130 40.16 -13.87 7.20
CA LYS A 130 40.91 -12.73 6.63
C LYS A 130 42.29 -13.23 6.23
N SER A 131 42.63 -13.08 4.95
CA SER A 131 43.98 -13.39 4.47
C SER A 131 44.97 -12.38 5.04
N PRO A 132 45.98 -12.82 5.83
CA PRO A 132 46.94 -11.91 6.44
C PRO A 132 47.88 -11.25 5.42
N ILE A 133 48.07 -11.89 4.26
CA ILE A 133 49.00 -11.44 3.20
C ILE A 133 48.33 -10.45 2.24
N THR A 134 47.07 -10.68 1.89
CA THR A 134 46.37 -9.87 0.88
C THR A 134 45.35 -8.90 1.47
N GLY A 135 45.06 -9.01 2.77
CA GLY A 135 44.01 -8.25 3.44
C GLY A 135 42.59 -8.60 3.01
N LYS A 136 42.41 -9.52 2.04
CA LYS A 136 41.11 -9.92 1.51
C LYS A 136 40.32 -10.75 2.51
N LEU A 137 39.01 -10.52 2.54
CA LEU A 137 38.06 -11.28 3.34
C LEU A 137 37.49 -12.43 2.49
N ALA A 138 37.71 -13.67 2.91
CA ALA A 138 37.07 -14.84 2.33
C ALA A 138 35.87 -15.23 3.21
N VAL A 139 34.67 -15.09 2.67
CA VAL A 139 33.43 -15.51 3.32
C VAL A 139 32.98 -16.81 2.67
N ARG A 140 32.97 -17.91 3.44
CA ARG A 140 32.43 -19.19 2.96
C ARG A 140 30.95 -19.28 3.32
N ASP A 141 30.13 -19.13 2.30
CA ASP A 141 28.66 -19.23 2.39
C ASP A 141 28.14 -20.54 1.77
N ASN A 142 26.89 -20.87 2.07
CA ASN A 142 26.22 -22.04 1.50
C ASN A 142 25.93 -21.82 0.00
N SER A 143 26.52 -22.65 -0.85
CA SER A 143 26.34 -22.62 -2.30
C SER A 143 24.88 -22.76 -2.75
N GLU A 144 24.06 -23.52 -2.02
CA GLU A 144 22.63 -23.67 -2.33
C GLU A 144 21.87 -22.35 -2.19
N LEU A 145 22.20 -21.55 -1.18
CA LEU A 145 21.60 -20.24 -0.97
C LEU A 145 22.01 -19.25 -2.07
N LEU A 146 23.28 -19.30 -2.50
CA LEU A 146 23.76 -18.51 -3.64
C LEU A 146 23.04 -18.88 -4.94
N HIS A 147 22.85 -20.17 -5.20
CA HIS A 147 22.09 -20.63 -6.36
C HIS A 147 20.62 -20.22 -6.29
N ARG A 148 19.99 -20.24 -5.10
CA ARG A 148 18.63 -19.72 -4.92
C ARG A 148 18.55 -18.21 -5.16
N LEU A 149 19.53 -17.45 -4.66
CA LEU A 149 19.61 -16.01 -4.90
C LEU A 149 19.69 -15.70 -6.40
N ALA A 150 20.58 -16.38 -7.13
CA ALA A 150 20.72 -16.22 -8.58
C ALA A 150 19.39 -16.54 -9.30
N ARG A 151 18.76 -17.67 -8.98
CA ARG A 151 17.45 -18.04 -9.56
C ARG A 151 16.36 -17.01 -9.26
N ASN A 152 16.32 -16.46 -8.06
CA ASN A 152 15.35 -15.43 -7.69
C ASN A 152 15.60 -14.13 -8.48
N MET A 153 16.86 -13.73 -8.65
CA MET A 153 17.21 -12.58 -9.49
C MET A 153 16.77 -12.79 -10.94
N ASP A 154 17.07 -13.95 -11.53
CA ASP A 154 16.67 -14.28 -12.90
C ASP A 154 15.14 -14.29 -13.07
N LYS A 155 14.42 -14.89 -12.11
CA LYS A 155 12.97 -14.90 -12.09
C LYS A 155 12.42 -13.47 -12.04
N SER A 156 12.93 -12.62 -11.15
CA SER A 156 12.49 -11.24 -11.03
C SER A 156 12.75 -10.43 -12.32
N ALA A 157 13.89 -10.66 -12.98
CA ALA A 157 14.24 -10.02 -14.24
C ALA A 157 13.27 -10.45 -15.36
N LYS A 158 12.99 -11.75 -15.46
CA LYS A 158 12.06 -12.32 -16.44
C LYS A 158 10.63 -11.82 -16.22
N GLU A 159 10.18 -11.73 -14.97
CA GLU A 159 8.86 -11.18 -14.62
C GLU A 159 8.73 -9.70 -15.01
N ARG A 160 9.75 -8.88 -14.73
CA ARG A 160 9.79 -7.47 -15.13
C ARG A 160 9.76 -7.31 -16.64
N TYR A 161 10.57 -8.11 -17.35
CA TYR A 161 10.61 -8.13 -18.81
C TYR A 161 9.25 -8.51 -19.41
N ASN A 162 8.65 -9.61 -18.98
CA ASN A 162 7.35 -10.07 -19.48
C ASN A 162 6.23 -9.07 -19.17
N SER A 163 6.25 -8.45 -17.98
CA SER A 163 5.29 -7.42 -17.60
C SER A 163 5.42 -6.19 -18.49
N ARG A 164 6.65 -5.78 -18.84
CA ARG A 164 6.90 -4.67 -19.76
C ARG A 164 6.48 -5.02 -21.18
N LYS A 165 6.81 -6.23 -21.67
CA LYS A 165 6.43 -6.71 -22.99
C LYS A 165 4.91 -6.70 -23.17
N LYS A 166 4.16 -7.27 -22.22
CA LYS A 166 2.69 -7.24 -22.23
C LYS A 166 2.12 -5.82 -22.22
N LYS A 167 2.77 -4.88 -21.53
CA LYS A 167 2.35 -3.47 -21.54
C LYS A 167 2.58 -2.82 -22.91
N MET A 168 3.71 -3.11 -23.56
CA MET A 168 3.99 -2.61 -24.91
C MET A 168 2.99 -3.17 -25.92
N GLU A 169 2.73 -4.49 -25.90
CA GLU A 169 1.73 -5.13 -26.77
C GLU A 169 0.32 -4.54 -26.58
N LYS A 170 -0.07 -4.21 -25.34
CA LYS A 170 -1.37 -3.58 -25.05
C LYS A 170 -1.44 -2.11 -25.50
N ALA A 171 -0.37 -1.36 -25.30
CA ALA A 171 -0.25 0.01 -25.83
C ALA A 171 -0.33 0.00 -27.36
N ASP A 172 0.16 -1.07 -28.00
CA ASP A 172 0.04 -1.24 -29.44
C ASP A 172 -1.38 -1.38 -29.95
N VAL A 173 -2.23 -2.07 -29.19
CA VAL A 173 -3.62 -2.35 -29.55
C VAL A 173 -4.57 -1.18 -29.25
N HIS A 174 -4.29 -0.37 -28.23
CA HIS A 174 -5.15 0.77 -27.81
C HIS A 174 -4.73 2.11 -28.44
N GLY A 175 -4.20 2.05 -29.67
CA GLY A 175 -3.59 3.18 -30.36
C GLY A 175 -4.43 4.47 -30.30
N VAL A 176 -3.73 5.57 -29.98
CA VAL A 176 -4.21 6.95 -30.02
C VAL A 176 -4.96 7.20 -31.36
N LYS A 177 -5.99 8.04 -31.35
CA LYS A 177 -6.84 8.30 -32.53
C LYS A 177 -6.11 9.00 -33.70
N ASP A 178 -4.84 9.33 -33.51
CA ASP A 178 -4.08 10.22 -34.37
C ASP A 178 -3.18 9.45 -35.35
N ALA A 179 -2.92 10.01 -36.52
CA ALA A 179 -2.11 9.35 -37.53
C ALA A 179 -0.61 9.46 -37.17
N PHE A 180 0.02 8.35 -36.77
CA PHE A 180 1.48 8.32 -36.52
C PHE A 180 2.25 7.74 -37.70
N ILE A 181 3.38 8.39 -38.02
CA ILE A 181 4.30 7.96 -39.08
C ILE A 181 5.21 6.82 -38.60
N ASN A 182 5.56 6.78 -37.32
CA ASN A 182 6.42 5.75 -36.73
C ASN A 182 6.10 5.49 -35.25
N GLU A 183 6.62 4.38 -34.72
CA GLU A 183 6.39 3.93 -33.34
C GLU A 183 6.92 4.91 -32.28
N LYS A 184 8.01 5.63 -32.57
CA LYS A 184 8.54 6.65 -31.64
C LYS A 184 7.61 7.86 -31.56
N ASN A 185 7.00 8.25 -32.69
CA ASN A 185 6.07 9.36 -32.76
C ASN A 185 4.78 9.02 -32.00
N LYS A 186 4.32 7.77 -32.09
CA LYS A 186 3.21 7.26 -31.29
C LYS A 186 3.49 7.38 -29.79
N GLN A 187 4.64 6.90 -29.32
CA GLN A 187 5.03 6.98 -27.90
C GLN A 187 5.19 8.43 -27.41
N PHE A 188 5.58 9.34 -28.31
CA PHE A 188 5.66 10.76 -28.05
C PHE A 188 4.27 11.39 -27.91
N ASN A 189 3.35 11.12 -28.84
CA ASN A 189 1.96 11.61 -28.77
C ASN A 189 1.25 11.10 -27.51
N GLU A 190 1.41 9.82 -27.17
CA GLU A 190 0.91 9.28 -25.89
C GLU A 190 1.48 9.99 -24.66
N LYS A 191 2.72 10.50 -24.74
CA LYS A 191 3.31 11.29 -23.65
C LYS A 191 2.67 12.67 -23.56
N LEU A 192 2.38 13.31 -24.69
CA LEU A 192 1.68 14.59 -24.74
C LEU A 192 0.27 14.44 -24.18
N ASP A 193 -0.48 13.41 -24.59
CA ASP A 193 -1.83 13.13 -24.06
C ASP A 193 -1.81 13.00 -22.53
N ARG A 194 -0.82 12.30 -21.97
CA ARG A 194 -0.64 12.18 -20.51
C ARG A 194 -0.33 13.50 -19.81
N GLN A 195 0.32 14.45 -20.48
CA GLN A 195 0.63 15.76 -19.90
C GLN A 195 -0.59 16.67 -19.97
N LEU A 196 -1.25 16.74 -21.12
CA LEU A 196 -2.48 17.51 -21.31
C LEU A 196 -3.59 17.05 -20.35
N ALA A 197 -3.79 15.75 -20.20
CA ALA A 197 -4.77 15.20 -19.27
C ALA A 197 -4.44 15.48 -17.79
N ARG A 198 -3.17 15.75 -17.44
CA ARG A 198 -2.79 16.18 -16.09
C ARG A 198 -3.10 17.66 -15.89
N GLU A 199 -2.80 18.50 -16.88
CA GLU A 199 -3.09 19.94 -16.83
C GLU A 199 -4.59 20.26 -16.81
N GLU A 200 -5.44 19.45 -17.43
CA GLU A 200 -6.91 19.60 -17.34
C GLU A 200 -7.51 19.15 -15.99
N SER A 201 -6.74 18.42 -15.18
CA SER A 201 -7.19 17.85 -13.90
C SER A 201 -6.75 18.64 -12.65
N ASP A 202 -5.89 19.63 -12.83
CA ASP A 202 -5.46 20.60 -11.81
C ASP A 202 -6.25 21.92 -11.95
#